data_AF-A0A367RQN0-F1
#
_entry.id   AF-A0A367RQN0-F1
#
_cell.length_a   1.000
_cell.length_b   1.000
_cell.length_c   1.000
_cell.angle_alpha   90.00
_cell.angle_beta   90.00
_cell.angle_gamma   90.00
#
_symmetry.space_group_name_H-M   'P 1'
#
loop_
_entity.id
_entity.type
_entity.pdbx_description
1 polymer ?
#
loop_
_entity_poly.entity_id
_entity_poly.type
_entity_poly.pdbx_seq_one_letter_code
_entity_poly.pdbx_strand_id
1 'polypeptide(L)'
;MADTAVNPEQAYKSQKASKPHTQKPELPERFQHVKFLDCDKPVSRIIFECWHCFQGILCEYTGEPAIGEYKGRPSIIQIPVQCPNCEKTAIRLNTGEVLSTTAIPSPWKQ
;
A
#
# COMPACT_ATOMS: atom_id res chain seq x y z
N MET A 1 -5.57 65.06 -17.12
CA MET A 1 -4.32 64.87 -17.89
C MET A 1 -3.76 63.52 -17.46
N ALA A 2 -3.77 62.57 -18.39
CA ALA A 2 -3.12 61.27 -18.24
C ALA A 2 -1.60 61.47 -18.20
N ASP A 3 -0.89 60.64 -17.47
CA ASP A 3 0.45 60.19 -17.90
C ASP A 3 0.78 58.83 -17.30
N THR A 4 0.99 57.90 -18.23
CA THR A 4 1.56 56.57 -18.08
C THR A 4 3.08 56.71 -17.98
N ALA A 5 3.74 56.04 -17.04
CA ALA A 5 5.18 55.80 -17.16
C ALA A 5 5.65 54.54 -16.41
N VAL A 6 5.68 53.46 -17.20
CA VAL A 6 6.68 52.39 -17.31
C VAL A 6 7.86 52.39 -16.31
N ASN A 7 8.01 51.24 -15.65
CA ASN A 7 9.17 50.75 -14.91
C ASN A 7 10.41 50.59 -15.82
N PRO A 8 11.63 50.82 -15.31
CA PRO A 8 12.71 49.90 -15.64
C PRO A 8 13.51 49.44 -14.41
N GLU A 9 13.58 48.11 -14.30
CA GLU A 9 14.76 47.31 -13.96
C GLU A 9 15.81 47.90 -13.00
N GLN A 10 16.04 47.22 -11.87
CA GLN A 10 17.31 46.48 -11.74
C GLN A 10 17.31 45.47 -10.60
N ALA A 11 17.61 44.24 -11.01
CA ALA A 11 17.67 43.02 -10.23
C ALA A 11 18.84 43.02 -9.23
N TYR A 12 18.58 42.59 -8.00
CA TYR A 12 19.59 41.97 -7.15
C TYR A 12 19.28 40.48 -7.01
N LYS A 13 19.87 39.67 -7.91
CA LYS A 13 19.89 38.22 -7.80
C LYS A 13 20.84 37.83 -6.67
N SER A 14 20.30 37.50 -5.50
CA SER A 14 21.07 36.81 -4.46
C SER A 14 21.20 35.34 -4.86
N GLN A 15 22.36 34.95 -5.38
CA GLN A 15 22.68 33.56 -5.71
C GLN A 15 22.85 32.75 -4.42
N LYS A 16 21.79 32.06 -3.99
CA LYS A 16 21.92 31.01 -2.97
C LYS A 16 22.60 29.80 -3.62
N ALA A 17 23.84 29.53 -3.21
CA ALA A 17 24.54 28.31 -3.55
C ALA A 17 23.70 27.09 -3.12
N SER A 18 23.25 26.31 -4.10
CA SER A 18 22.55 25.05 -3.87
C SER A 18 23.51 24.06 -3.22
N LYS A 19 23.20 23.62 -1.99
CA LYS A 19 23.91 22.50 -1.36
C LYS A 19 23.81 21.28 -2.28
N PRO A 20 24.89 20.50 -2.46
CA PRO A 20 24.86 19.29 -3.28
C PRO A 20 23.78 18.35 -2.75
N HIS A 21 22.84 17.99 -3.61
CA HIS A 21 21.79 17.03 -3.30
C HIS A 21 22.47 15.67 -3.15
N THR A 22 22.70 15.22 -1.91
CA THR A 22 23.10 13.86 -1.63
C THR A 22 22.00 12.95 -2.18
N GLN A 23 22.28 12.28 -3.30
CA GLN A 23 21.39 11.24 -3.82
C GLN A 23 21.27 10.18 -2.73
N LYS A 24 20.09 10.09 -2.10
CA LYS A 24 19.80 8.94 -1.25
C LYS A 24 19.90 7.70 -2.16
N PRO A 25 20.56 6.62 -1.72
CA PRO A 25 20.47 5.35 -2.42
C PRO A 25 18.98 5.03 -2.63
N GLU A 26 18.59 4.75 -3.87
CA GLU A 26 17.27 4.18 -4.14
C GLU A 26 17.18 2.88 -3.36
N LEU A 27 16.34 2.87 -2.32
CA LEU A 27 16.04 1.63 -1.61
C LEU A 27 15.33 0.71 -2.60
N PRO A 28 15.67 -0.60 -2.64
CA PRO A 28 14.95 -1.55 -3.47
C PRO A 28 13.45 -1.40 -3.26
N GLU A 29 12.69 -1.33 -4.35
CA GLU A 29 11.25 -1.20 -4.29
C GLU A 29 10.68 -2.41 -3.54
N ARG A 30 10.01 -2.15 -2.41
CA ARG A 30 9.39 -3.21 -1.62
C ARG A 30 8.07 -3.54 -2.28
N PHE A 31 7.99 -4.68 -2.96
CA PHE A 31 6.75 -5.25 -3.46
C PHE A 31 6.22 -6.30 -2.48
N GLN A 32 4.90 -6.36 -2.35
CA GLN A 32 4.23 -7.47 -1.69
C GLN A 32 3.74 -8.42 -2.78
N HIS A 33 4.24 -9.65 -2.77
CA HIS A 33 3.73 -10.65 -3.68
C HIS A 33 2.37 -11.17 -3.22
N VAL A 34 1.46 -11.34 -4.18
CA VAL A 34 0.11 -11.83 -3.95
C VAL A 34 -0.30 -12.71 -5.13
N LYS A 35 -0.96 -13.83 -4.86
CA LYS A 35 -1.55 -14.73 -5.86
C LYS A 35 -2.93 -15.18 -5.39
N PHE A 36 -3.94 -14.88 -6.19
CA PHE A 36 -5.30 -15.39 -5.99
C PHE A 36 -5.45 -16.78 -6.62
N LEU A 37 -6.22 -17.63 -5.96
CA LEU A 37 -6.50 -19.02 -6.31
C LEU A 37 -7.99 -19.28 -6.10
N ASP A 38 -8.54 -20.22 -6.88
CA ASP A 38 -9.90 -20.75 -6.69
C ASP A 38 -11.00 -19.67 -6.67
N CYS A 39 -10.83 -18.60 -7.45
CA CYS A 39 -11.79 -17.49 -7.54
C CYS A 39 -13.15 -17.91 -8.11
N ASP A 40 -13.24 -19.08 -8.72
CA ASP A 40 -14.46 -19.70 -9.24
C ASP A 40 -15.17 -20.59 -8.20
N LYS A 41 -14.60 -20.73 -6.99
CA LYS A 41 -15.14 -21.56 -5.91
C LYS A 41 -15.82 -20.71 -4.84
N PRO A 42 -16.78 -21.28 -4.07
CA PRO A 42 -17.42 -20.59 -2.95
C PRO A 42 -16.43 -20.11 -1.87
N VAL A 43 -15.32 -20.83 -1.71
CA VAL A 43 -14.19 -20.45 -0.87
C VAL A 43 -13.00 -20.20 -1.77
N SER A 44 -12.53 -18.96 -1.80
CA SER A 44 -11.34 -18.55 -2.53
C SER A 44 -10.12 -18.65 -1.63
N ARG A 45 -8.94 -18.77 -2.24
CA ARG A 45 -7.66 -18.77 -1.52
C ARG A 45 -6.76 -17.68 -2.06
N ILE A 46 -5.96 -17.09 -1.17
CA ILE A 46 -4.95 -16.11 -1.53
C ILE A 46 -3.64 -16.47 -0.86
N ILE A 47 -2.55 -16.46 -1.63
CA ILE A 47 -1.20 -16.59 -1.11
C ILE A 47 -0.54 -15.22 -1.17
N PHE A 48 0.12 -14.81 -0.08
CA PHE A 48 0.88 -13.56 -0.03
C PHE A 48 2.02 -13.64 0.98
N GLU A 49 2.99 -12.72 0.89
CA GLU A 49 4.00 -12.57 1.94
C GLU A 49 3.58 -11.53 2.97
N CYS A 50 3.86 -11.80 4.25
CA CYS A 50 3.78 -10.78 5.26
C CYS A 50 4.79 -9.67 4.98
N TRP A 51 4.30 -8.43 4.82
CA TRP A 51 5.15 -7.25 4.62
C TRP A 51 6.22 -7.05 5.70
N HIS A 52 5.95 -7.53 6.92
CA HIS A 52 6.80 -7.28 8.08
C HIS A 52 7.91 -8.32 8.28
N CYS A 53 7.63 -9.60 8.00
CA CYS A 53 8.57 -10.69 8.28
C CYS A 53 8.84 -11.60 7.08
N PHE A 54 8.22 -11.33 5.92
CA PHE A 54 8.37 -12.10 4.68
C PHE A 54 7.99 -13.59 4.80
N GLN A 55 7.22 -13.96 5.82
CA GLN A 55 6.58 -15.26 5.93
C GLN A 55 5.52 -15.39 4.83
N GLY A 56 5.53 -16.50 4.08
CA GLY A 56 4.42 -16.83 3.18
C GLY A 56 3.16 -17.19 3.98
N ILE A 57 2.00 -16.75 3.51
CA ILE A 57 0.71 -16.99 4.15
C ILE A 57 -0.25 -17.49 3.09
N LEU A 58 -0.89 -18.62 3.37
CA LEU A 58 -2.10 -19.08 2.67
C LEU A 58 -3.31 -18.65 3.50
N CYS A 59 -4.22 -17.91 2.89
CA CYS A 59 -5.44 -17.43 3.52
C CYS A 59 -6.65 -17.92 2.73
N GLU A 60 -7.65 -18.45 3.43
CA GLU A 60 -8.93 -18.87 2.86
C GLU A 60 -9.98 -17.84 3.23
N TYR A 61 -10.79 -17.41 2.26
CA TYR A 61 -11.78 -16.37 2.45
C TYR A 61 -13.04 -16.63 1.61
N THR A 62 -14.14 -16.02 2.02
CA THR A 62 -15.42 -16.11 1.32
C THR A 62 -16.25 -14.83 1.47
N GLY A 63 -17.35 -14.77 0.74
CA GLY A 63 -18.33 -13.69 0.79
C GLY A 63 -17.90 -12.41 0.07
N GLU A 64 -18.91 -11.65 -0.33
CA GLU A 64 -18.71 -10.35 -0.97
C GLU A 64 -18.27 -9.29 0.04
N PRO A 65 -17.49 -8.26 -0.38
CA PRO A 65 -17.10 -7.17 0.50
C PRO A 65 -18.32 -6.44 1.06
N ALA A 66 -18.38 -6.30 2.38
CA ALA A 66 -19.43 -5.52 3.03
C ALA A 66 -19.22 -4.01 2.84
N ILE A 67 -20.31 -3.26 2.68
CA ILE A 67 -20.31 -1.80 2.67
C ILE A 67 -20.70 -1.30 4.06
N GLY A 68 -19.82 -0.52 4.67
CA GLY A 68 -20.06 0.20 5.92
C GLY A 68 -19.96 1.70 5.71
N GLU A 69 -19.73 2.44 6.79
CA GLU A 69 -19.59 3.89 6.77
C GLU A 69 -18.22 4.32 7.29
N TYR A 70 -17.55 5.23 6.57
CA TYR A 70 -16.34 5.92 7.02
C TYR A 70 -16.50 7.42 6.81
N LYS A 71 -16.45 8.19 7.91
CA LYS A 71 -16.60 9.65 7.90
C LYS A 71 -17.88 10.14 7.19
N GLY A 72 -19.03 9.52 7.46
CA GLY A 72 -20.29 9.95 6.84
C GLY A 72 -20.50 9.45 5.41
N ARG A 73 -19.63 8.57 4.89
CA ARG A 73 -19.68 8.11 3.49
C ARG A 73 -19.66 6.58 3.40
N PRO A 74 -20.39 5.98 2.45
CA PRO A 74 -20.28 4.56 2.16
C PRO A 74 -18.84 4.18 1.83
N SER A 75 -18.32 3.13 2.47
CA SER A 75 -16.96 2.62 2.25
C SER A 75 -16.95 1.10 2.35
N ILE A 76 -16.09 0.45 1.57
CA ILE A 76 -15.82 -0.98 1.69
C ILE A 76 -15.16 -1.25 3.05
N ILE A 77 -15.69 -2.22 3.80
CA ILE A 77 -15.09 -2.70 5.03
C ILE A 77 -13.93 -3.61 4.67
N GLN A 78 -12.77 -3.36 5.28
CA GLN A 78 -11.57 -4.17 5.07
C GLN A 78 -11.30 -5.05 6.28
N ILE A 79 -11.09 -6.34 6.05
CA ILE A 79 -10.76 -7.31 7.10
C ILE A 79 -9.23 -7.38 7.25
N PRO A 80 -8.68 -7.04 8.43
CA PRO A 80 -7.25 -7.18 8.68
C PRO A 80 -6.88 -8.65 8.87
N VAL A 81 -5.96 -9.14 8.06
CA VAL A 81 -5.43 -10.50 8.18
C VAL A 81 -4.13 -10.44 8.98
N GLN A 82 -4.10 -11.08 10.16
CA GLN A 82 -2.90 -11.13 10.99
C GLN A 82 -1.92 -12.19 10.48
N CYS A 83 -0.63 -11.88 10.53
CA CYS A 83 0.42 -12.85 10.27
C CYS A 83 0.49 -13.88 11.40
N PRO A 84 0.40 -15.20 11.13
CA PRO A 84 0.56 -16.21 12.17
C PRO A 84 1.95 -16.25 12.81
N ASN A 85 2.97 -15.65 12.17
CA ASN A 85 4.35 -15.65 12.64
C ASN A 85 4.71 -14.39 13.48
N CYS A 86 4.32 -13.20 13.03
CA CYS A 86 4.70 -11.95 13.69
C CYS A 86 3.53 -11.13 14.25
N GLU A 87 2.30 -11.67 14.17
CA GLU A 87 1.04 -11.12 14.72
C GLU A 87 0.63 -9.72 14.22
N LYS A 88 1.41 -9.13 13.32
CA LYS A 88 1.09 -7.87 12.66
C LYS A 88 0.15 -8.11 11.48
N THR A 89 -0.63 -7.08 11.15
CA THR A 89 -1.52 -7.13 9.98
C THR A 89 -0.69 -7.24 8.72
N ALA A 90 -0.77 -8.39 8.06
CA ALA A 90 0.01 -8.71 6.89
C ALA A 90 -0.61 -8.16 5.60
N ILE A 91 -1.95 -8.12 5.54
CA ILE A 91 -2.74 -7.52 4.46
C ILE A 91 -4.13 -7.14 4.98
N ARG A 92 -4.83 -6.26 4.26
CA ARG A 92 -6.25 -5.96 4.46
C ARG A 92 -7.03 -6.43 3.24
N LEU A 93 -7.99 -7.32 3.44
CA LEU A 93 -8.80 -7.89 2.34
C LEU A 93 -10.16 -7.21 2.27
N ASN A 94 -10.60 -6.89 1.05
CA ASN A 94 -11.98 -6.55 0.75
C ASN A 94 -12.71 -7.88 0.50
N THR A 95 -13.30 -8.45 1.54
CA THR A 95 -14.00 -9.75 1.50
C THR A 95 -15.08 -9.79 2.57
N GLY A 96 -15.98 -10.76 2.52
CA GLY A 96 -16.99 -10.98 3.56
C GLY A 96 -16.40 -11.52 4.86
N GLU A 97 -15.62 -12.60 4.78
CA GLU A 97 -15.03 -13.29 5.93
C GLU A 97 -13.69 -13.94 5.59
N VAL A 98 -12.79 -13.98 6.58
CA VAL A 98 -11.55 -14.79 6.54
C VAL A 98 -11.79 -16.04 7.36
N LEU A 99 -11.67 -17.21 6.72
CA LEU A 99 -11.97 -18.50 7.32
C LEU A 99 -10.74 -19.10 8.02
N SER A 100 -9.57 -18.97 7.41
CA SER A 100 -8.33 -19.52 7.96
C SER A 100 -7.11 -18.77 7.45
N THR A 101 -6.03 -18.79 8.26
CA THR A 101 -4.70 -18.32 7.88
C THR A 101 -3.66 -19.33 8.30
N THR A 102 -2.84 -19.76 7.35
CA THR A 102 -1.79 -20.76 7.57
C THR A 102 -0.45 -20.20 7.14
N ALA A 103 0.55 -20.29 8.00
CA ALA A 103 1.93 -19.97 7.64
C ALA A 103 2.48 -21.04 6.69
N ILE A 104 3.06 -20.61 5.58
CA ILE A 104 3.72 -21.47 4.59
C ILE A 104 5.11 -20.90 4.26
N PRO A 105 6.09 -21.70 3.83
CA PRO A 105 7.32 -21.14 3.25
C PRO A 105 6.98 -20.11 2.17
N SER A 106 7.75 -19.02 2.08
CA SER A 106 7.50 -18.04 1.03
C SER A 106 7.66 -18.69 -0.36
N PRO A 107 6.62 -18.67 -1.21
CA PRO A 107 6.72 -19.18 -2.57
C PRO A 107 7.66 -18.37 -3.48
N TRP A 108 8.04 -17.16 -3.06
CA TRP A 108 8.85 -16.23 -3.86
C TRP A 108 10.31 -16.17 -3.43
N LYS A 109 10.67 -16.84 -2.35
CA LYS A 109 12.07 -17.04 -1.96
C LYS A 109 12.54 -18.39 -2.51
N GLN A 110 13.57 -18.33 -3.36
CA GLN A 110 14.34 -19.50 -3.81
C GLN A 110 15.46 -19.80 -2.81
#